data_AF-A0A815WIW0-F1
#
_entry.id   AF-A0A815WIW0-F1
#
_cell.length_a   1.000
_cell.length_b   1.000
_cell.length_c   1.000
_cell.angle_alpha   90.00
_cell.angle_beta   90.00
_cell.angle_gamma   90.00
#
_symmetry.space_group_name_H-M   'P 1'
#
loop_
_entity.id
_entity.type
_entity.pdbx_description
1 polymer ?
#
loop_
_entity_poly.entity_id
_entity_poly.type
_entity_poly.pdbx_seq_one_letter_code
_entity_poly.pdbx_strand_id
1 'polypeptide(L)'
;WQAEQTTDNIIDALNIACRAVSVSNVVGIVGPTVSRDVHVIAPFGEKIGIPVISHAATDPDLSDQNTYPNFYRTVASDFAAAAALAKLFIRFNWTSCSIIYQNDAFGTGGAKAISEAFNKSDLTVSQMIVFDIVMLSIRGDLKSLLTNAATRIVVLWVDSIYTPLILQKALDSNVVGPYFTWILSNSISLNSFNQTFYPNL
;
A
#
# COMPACT_ATOMS: atom_id res chain seq x y z
N TRP A 1 32.78 -7.12 1.47
CA TRP A 1 31.34 -7.39 1.26
C TRP A 1 31.07 -7.40 -0.22
N GLN A 2 30.61 -8.52 -0.76
CA GLN A 2 30.13 -8.63 -2.14
C GLN A 2 28.60 -8.55 -2.10
N ALA A 3 28.01 -7.84 -3.05
CA ALA A 3 26.57 -7.72 -3.20
C ALA A 3 26.20 -8.02 -4.65
N GLU A 4 25.12 -8.78 -4.84
CA GLU A 4 24.52 -9.04 -6.13
C GLU A 4 23.14 -8.38 -6.15
N GLN A 5 22.93 -7.43 -7.07
CA GLN A 5 21.70 -6.66 -7.16
C GLN A 5 20.71 -7.35 -8.11
N THR A 6 19.45 -7.45 -7.68
CA THR A 6 18.34 -7.97 -8.48
C THR A 6 17.57 -6.83 -9.14
N THR A 7 16.69 -7.17 -10.09
CA THR A 7 15.70 -6.26 -10.68
C THR A 7 14.37 -6.35 -9.92
N ASP A 8 13.37 -5.55 -10.32
CA ASP A 8 12.00 -5.60 -9.77
C ASP A 8 11.20 -6.86 -10.21
N ASN A 9 11.89 -7.90 -10.68
CA ASN A 9 11.29 -9.17 -11.07
C ASN A 9 11.57 -10.23 -10.00
N ILE A 10 10.50 -10.69 -9.34
CA ILE A 10 10.58 -11.68 -8.27
C ILE A 10 11.17 -13.03 -8.71
N ILE A 11 10.97 -13.43 -9.97
CA ILE A 11 11.54 -14.67 -10.51
C ILE A 11 13.05 -14.54 -10.70
N ASP A 12 13.51 -13.38 -11.20
CA ASP A 12 14.93 -13.10 -11.32
C ASP A 12 15.58 -13.01 -9.95
N ALA A 13 14.92 -12.35 -8.99
CA ALA A 13 15.40 -12.26 -7.62
C ALA A 13 15.55 -13.63 -6.97
N LEU A 14 14.56 -14.53 -7.15
CA LEU A 14 14.64 -15.89 -6.62
C LEU A 14 15.74 -16.71 -7.31
N ASN A 15 15.90 -16.58 -8.64
CA ASN A 15 16.95 -17.26 -9.38
C ASN A 15 18.36 -16.83 -8.93
N ILE A 16 18.56 -15.52 -8.75
CA ILE A 16 19.81 -14.96 -8.22
C ILE A 16 20.04 -15.44 -6.80
N ALA A 17 19.05 -15.37 -5.91
CA ALA A 17 19.17 -15.85 -4.53
C ALA A 17 19.56 -17.33 -4.48
N CYS A 18 18.92 -18.20 -5.28
CA CYS A 18 19.26 -19.62 -5.37
C CYS A 18 20.70 -19.85 -5.85
N ARG A 19 21.15 -19.11 -6.87
CA ARG A 19 22.53 -19.19 -7.37
C ARG A 19 23.52 -18.72 -6.31
N ALA A 20 23.27 -17.57 -5.72
CA ALA A 20 24.12 -16.97 -4.71
C ALA A 20 24.30 -17.92 -3.52
N VAL A 21 23.23 -18.56 -3.04
CA VAL A 21 23.30 -19.60 -1.98
C VAL A 21 24.14 -20.82 -2.39
N SER A 22 24.14 -21.18 -3.68
CA SER A 22 24.87 -22.35 -4.19
C SER A 22 26.35 -22.08 -4.46
N VAL A 23 26.72 -20.84 -4.78
CA VAL A 23 28.07 -20.46 -5.23
C VAL A 23 28.82 -19.53 -4.27
N SER A 24 28.11 -18.93 -3.30
CA SER A 24 28.67 -17.99 -2.33
C SER A 24 28.04 -18.18 -0.95
N ASN A 25 28.77 -17.83 0.11
CA ASN A 25 28.21 -17.78 1.46
C ASN A 25 27.36 -16.50 1.62
N VAL A 26 26.10 -16.55 1.19
CA VAL A 26 25.11 -15.50 1.43
C VAL A 26 24.72 -15.50 2.91
N VAL A 27 24.74 -14.33 3.54
CA VAL A 27 24.44 -14.17 4.98
C VAL A 27 23.10 -13.47 5.24
N GLY A 28 22.39 -13.04 4.19
CA GLY A 28 21.09 -12.38 4.29
C GLY A 28 20.63 -11.78 2.96
N ILE A 29 19.35 -11.39 2.92
CA ILE A 29 18.70 -10.72 1.79
C ILE A 29 18.26 -9.33 2.26
N VAL A 30 18.57 -8.30 1.48
CA VAL A 30 18.06 -6.93 1.70
C VAL A 30 17.00 -6.63 0.64
N GLY A 31 15.84 -6.16 1.07
CA GLY A 31 14.59 -6.19 0.30
C GLY A 31 13.77 -7.44 0.60
N PRO A 32 12.71 -7.74 -0.19
CA PRO A 32 12.14 -6.91 -1.27
C PRO A 32 11.57 -5.56 -0.82
N THR A 33 11.32 -4.67 -1.77
CA THR A 33 10.67 -3.36 -1.54
C THR A 33 9.16 -3.50 -1.32
N VAL A 34 8.50 -4.35 -2.11
CA VAL A 34 7.03 -4.51 -2.11
C VAL A 34 6.63 -5.64 -1.15
N SER A 35 5.62 -5.40 -0.31
CA SER A 35 5.15 -6.39 0.68
C SER A 35 4.77 -7.73 0.06
N ARG A 36 4.07 -7.74 -1.09
CA ARG A 36 3.71 -8.97 -1.81
C ARG A 36 4.92 -9.87 -2.08
N ASP A 37 6.05 -9.28 -2.45
CA ASP A 37 7.26 -10.02 -2.79
C ASP A 37 7.95 -10.55 -1.52
N VAL A 38 7.87 -9.81 -0.41
CA VAL A 38 8.34 -10.29 0.90
C VAL A 38 7.58 -11.55 1.32
N HIS A 39 6.26 -11.62 1.11
CA HIS A 39 5.50 -12.84 1.41
C HIS A 39 5.99 -14.08 0.63
N VAL A 40 6.70 -13.90 -0.49
CA VAL A 40 7.33 -14.98 -1.26
C VAL A 40 8.76 -15.26 -0.79
N ILE A 41 9.56 -14.21 -0.56
CA ILE A 41 11.00 -14.34 -0.26
C ILE A 41 11.29 -14.66 1.20
N ALA A 42 10.50 -14.16 2.15
CA ALA A 42 10.73 -14.42 3.58
C ALA A 42 10.68 -15.92 3.93
N PRO A 43 9.67 -16.70 3.47
CA PRO A 43 9.66 -18.15 3.69
C PRO A 43 10.83 -18.88 3.03
N PHE A 44 11.30 -18.39 1.87
CA PHE A 44 12.49 -18.94 1.22
C PHE A 44 13.75 -18.69 2.07
N GLY A 45 13.97 -17.46 2.52
CA GLY A 45 15.09 -17.09 3.39
C GLY A 45 15.11 -17.90 4.68
N GLU A 46 13.94 -18.09 5.31
CA GLU A 46 13.77 -18.96 6.47
C GLU A 46 14.23 -20.39 6.17
N LYS A 47 13.78 -20.97 5.05
CA LYS A 47 14.10 -22.35 4.67
C LYS A 47 15.60 -22.60 4.47
N ILE A 48 16.34 -21.58 4.04
CA ILE A 48 17.80 -21.66 3.85
C ILE A 48 18.59 -21.08 5.04
N GLY A 49 17.91 -20.63 6.09
CA GLY A 49 18.53 -20.18 7.33
C GLY A 49 19.18 -18.79 7.26
N ILE A 50 18.71 -17.88 6.40
CA ILE A 50 19.23 -16.51 6.31
C ILE A 50 18.14 -15.47 6.59
N PRO A 51 18.48 -14.32 7.22
CA PRO A 51 17.53 -13.25 7.47
C PRO A 51 17.14 -12.52 6.18
N VAL A 52 15.90 -12.04 6.15
CA VAL A 52 15.37 -11.14 5.10
C VAL A 52 15.03 -9.81 5.74
N ILE A 53 15.61 -8.71 5.24
CA ILE A 53 15.43 -7.36 5.80
C ILE A 53 14.84 -6.44 4.74
N SER A 54 13.55 -6.12 4.84
CA SER A 54 12.93 -5.13 3.94
C SER A 54 13.09 -3.71 4.46
N HIS A 55 13.36 -2.77 3.55
CA HIS A 55 13.43 -1.35 3.86
C HIS A 55 12.13 -0.60 3.54
N ALA A 56 11.10 -1.27 3.00
CA ALA A 56 9.89 -0.60 2.49
C ALA A 56 8.58 -1.40 2.64
N ALA A 57 8.63 -2.70 2.96
CA ALA A 57 7.42 -3.49 3.12
C ALA A 57 6.74 -3.21 4.46
N THR A 58 5.56 -2.59 4.41
CA THR A 58 4.82 -2.12 5.58
C THR A 58 3.63 -2.99 5.97
N ASP A 59 3.33 -4.06 5.22
CA ASP A 59 2.19 -4.94 5.48
C ASP A 59 2.18 -5.40 6.96
N PRO A 60 1.06 -5.19 7.68
CA PRO A 60 0.87 -5.66 9.04
C PRO A 60 1.15 -7.15 9.27
N ASP A 61 0.73 -8.02 8.35
CA ASP A 61 0.80 -9.48 8.53
C ASP A 61 2.25 -9.99 8.56
N LEU A 62 3.20 -9.24 7.99
CA LEU A 62 4.65 -9.50 8.09
C LEU A 62 5.22 -9.35 9.51
N SER A 63 4.42 -8.85 10.48
CA SER A 63 4.82 -8.76 11.89
C SER A 63 4.61 -10.05 12.68
N ASP A 64 3.91 -11.04 12.12
CA ASP A 64 3.69 -12.31 12.80
C ASP A 64 4.98 -13.15 12.80
N GLN A 65 5.66 -13.17 13.95
CA GLN A 65 6.91 -13.90 14.13
C GLN A 65 6.73 -15.43 14.08
N ASN A 66 5.51 -15.94 14.23
CA ASN A 66 5.27 -17.38 14.04
C ASN A 66 5.33 -17.75 12.56
N THR A 67 4.85 -16.86 11.69
CA THR A 67 4.85 -17.07 10.24
C THR A 67 6.15 -16.58 9.58
N TYR A 68 6.78 -15.53 10.13
CA TYR A 68 7.99 -14.90 9.59
C TYR A 68 9.11 -14.73 10.64
N PRO A 69 9.65 -15.82 11.22
CA PRO A 69 10.60 -15.75 12.34
C PRO A 69 11.95 -15.10 12.00
N ASN A 70 12.37 -15.13 10.72
CA ASN A 70 13.64 -14.56 10.24
C ASN A 70 13.44 -13.31 9.37
N PHE A 71 12.26 -12.69 9.41
CA PHE A 71 11.99 -11.45 8.71
C PHE A 71 12.17 -10.24 9.63
N TYR A 72 12.78 -9.20 9.09
CA TYR A 72 12.95 -7.92 9.76
C TYR A 72 12.63 -6.78 8.79
N ARG A 73 12.31 -5.61 9.32
CA ARG A 73 12.17 -4.39 8.52
C ARG A 73 12.64 -3.16 9.26
N THR A 74 13.10 -2.16 8.49
CA THR A 74 13.54 -0.87 9.04
C THR A 74 12.43 0.18 9.08
N VAL A 75 11.31 -0.08 8.39
CA VAL A 75 10.12 0.78 8.36
C VAL A 75 9.05 0.31 9.34
N ALA A 76 8.21 1.24 9.78
CA ALA A 76 7.07 0.91 10.63
C ALA A 76 6.01 0.12 9.85
N SER A 77 5.26 -0.71 10.57
CA SER A 77 4.04 -1.35 10.06
C SER A 77 2.96 -0.33 9.73
N ASP A 78 2.09 -0.64 8.76
CA ASP A 78 0.87 0.12 8.49
C ASP A 78 -0.06 0.23 9.70
N PHE A 79 0.07 -0.63 10.73
CA PHE A 79 -0.63 -0.44 12.02
C PHE A 79 -0.38 0.96 12.63
N ALA A 80 0.84 1.49 12.49
CA ALA A 80 1.17 2.80 13.02
C ALA A 80 0.43 3.91 12.25
N ALA A 81 0.37 3.82 10.92
CA ALA A 81 -0.32 4.78 10.08
C ALA A 81 -1.84 4.69 10.24
N ALA A 82 -2.40 3.48 10.35
CA ALA A 82 -3.82 3.26 10.64
C ALA A 82 -4.24 3.88 11.99
N ALA A 83 -3.42 3.72 13.04
CA ALA A 83 -3.68 4.35 14.33
C ALA A 83 -3.61 5.89 14.27
N ALA A 84 -2.67 6.44 13.49
CA ALA A 84 -2.60 7.89 13.26
C ALA A 84 -3.82 8.40 12.49
N LEU A 85 -4.31 7.63 11.51
CA LEU A 85 -5.51 7.96 10.73
C LEU A 85 -6.77 7.99 11.61
N ALA A 86 -6.95 7.02 12.51
CA ALA A 86 -8.07 7.05 13.46
C ALA A 86 -8.04 8.30 14.36
N LYS A 87 -6.85 8.67 14.86
CA LYS A 87 -6.67 9.92 15.64
C LYS A 87 -6.98 11.17 14.83
N LEU A 88 -6.63 11.18 13.54
CA LEU A 88 -6.97 12.27 12.62
C LEU A 88 -8.50 12.43 12.51
N PHE A 89 -9.22 11.32 12.31
CA PHE A 89 -10.68 11.34 12.20
C PHE A 89 -11.34 11.89 13.47
N ILE A 90 -10.91 11.41 14.64
CA ILE A 90 -11.37 11.93 15.94
C ILE A 90 -11.11 13.44 16.03
N ARG A 91 -9.91 13.89 15.66
CA ARG A 91 -9.51 15.30 15.75
C ARG A 91 -10.38 16.24 14.91
N PHE A 92 -10.91 15.75 13.80
CA PHE A 92 -11.76 16.51 12.87
C PHE A 92 -13.26 16.18 13.00
N ASN A 93 -13.65 15.38 14.00
CA ASN A 93 -15.03 14.89 14.19
C ASN A 93 -15.58 14.17 12.95
N TRP A 94 -14.72 13.48 12.21
CA TRP A 94 -15.12 12.63 11.09
C TRP A 94 -15.47 11.24 11.62
N THR A 95 -16.54 10.66 11.09
CA THR A 95 -17.07 9.38 11.60
C THR A 95 -16.90 8.22 10.62
N SER A 96 -16.71 8.50 9.32
CA SER A 96 -16.54 7.44 8.32
C SER A 96 -15.79 7.84 7.06
N CYS A 97 -15.23 6.85 6.36
CA CYS A 97 -14.59 7.02 5.05
C CYS A 97 -14.88 5.89 4.08
N SER A 98 -14.62 6.15 2.80
CA SER A 98 -14.42 5.11 1.78
C SER A 98 -12.91 4.84 1.65
N ILE A 99 -12.51 3.58 1.57
CA ILE A 99 -11.12 3.19 1.31
C ILE A 99 -11.02 2.67 -0.13
N ILE A 100 -10.11 3.26 -0.91
CA ILE A 100 -9.67 2.70 -2.19
C ILE A 100 -8.31 2.04 -1.94
N TYR A 101 -8.19 0.75 -2.21
CA TYR A 101 -6.96 -0.01 -1.96
C TYR A 101 -6.61 -0.91 -3.14
N GLN A 102 -5.32 -1.18 -3.32
CA GLN A 102 -4.85 -2.07 -4.38
C GLN A 102 -5.03 -3.56 -4.01
N ASN A 103 -5.29 -4.42 -4.98
CA ASN A 103 -5.55 -5.84 -4.78
C ASN A 103 -4.28 -6.71 -4.59
N ASP A 104 -3.42 -6.31 -3.67
CA ASP A 104 -2.27 -7.10 -3.23
C ASP A 104 -2.12 -7.09 -1.69
N ALA A 105 -1.03 -7.67 -1.20
CA ALA A 105 -0.72 -7.78 0.22
C ALA A 105 -0.68 -6.39 0.91
N PHE A 106 0.06 -5.43 0.33
CA PHE A 106 0.14 -4.07 0.88
C PHE A 106 -1.23 -3.39 0.96
N GLY A 107 -1.99 -3.40 -0.13
CA GLY A 107 -3.31 -2.75 -0.15
C GLY A 107 -4.32 -3.41 0.80
N THR A 108 -4.37 -4.75 0.79
CA THR A 108 -5.31 -5.52 1.62
C THR A 108 -4.97 -5.43 3.10
N GLY A 109 -3.68 -5.59 3.46
CA GLY A 109 -3.20 -5.48 4.83
C GLY A 109 -3.42 -4.08 5.41
N GLY A 110 -3.13 -3.04 4.64
CA GLY A 110 -3.40 -1.66 5.03
C GLY A 110 -4.89 -1.37 5.25
N ALA A 111 -5.76 -1.79 4.33
CA ALA A 111 -7.22 -1.61 4.46
C ALA A 111 -7.78 -2.34 5.69
N LYS A 112 -7.27 -3.54 5.99
CA LYS A 112 -7.61 -4.29 7.21
C LYS A 112 -7.15 -3.55 8.46
N ALA A 113 -5.90 -3.09 8.52
CA ALA A 113 -5.38 -2.35 9.68
C ALA A 113 -6.15 -1.06 9.94
N ILE A 114 -6.54 -0.30 8.89
CA ILE A 114 -7.39 0.88 9.02
C ILE A 114 -8.75 0.49 9.61
N SER A 115 -9.38 -0.55 9.09
CA SER A 115 -10.68 -1.03 9.57
C SER A 115 -10.63 -1.43 11.05
N GLU A 116 -9.58 -2.13 11.48
CA GLU A 116 -9.36 -2.51 12.88
C GLU A 116 -9.13 -1.28 13.78
N ALA A 117 -8.33 -0.30 13.34
CA ALA A 117 -8.09 0.93 14.09
C ALA A 117 -9.37 1.78 14.23
N PHE A 118 -10.18 1.82 13.17
CA PHE A 118 -11.45 2.54 13.13
C PHE A 118 -12.47 1.89 14.07
N ASN A 119 -12.61 0.57 14.03
CA ASN A 119 -13.51 -0.17 14.92
C ASN A 119 -13.17 0.04 16.41
N LYS A 120 -11.88 0.14 16.76
CA LYS A 120 -11.44 0.43 18.13
C LYS A 120 -11.79 1.84 18.61
N SER A 121 -12.22 2.72 17.70
CA SER A 121 -12.44 4.15 17.92
C SER A 121 -13.86 4.59 17.56
N ASP A 122 -14.81 3.65 17.40
CA ASP A 122 -16.19 3.90 16.96
C ASP A 122 -16.30 4.65 15.62
N LEU A 123 -15.31 4.46 14.73
CA LEU A 123 -15.30 4.98 13.36
C LEU A 123 -15.68 3.87 12.37
N THR A 124 -16.22 4.24 11.21
CA THR A 124 -16.70 3.28 10.21
C THR A 124 -15.97 3.38 8.88
N VAL A 125 -15.56 2.26 8.31
CA VAL A 125 -15.25 2.16 6.88
C VAL A 125 -16.55 1.88 6.13
N SER A 126 -17.14 2.91 5.52
CA SER A 126 -18.46 2.81 4.86
C SER A 126 -18.40 2.06 3.54
N GLN A 127 -17.24 2.02 2.89
CA GLN A 127 -17.07 1.41 1.59
C GLN A 127 -15.63 0.99 1.37
N MET A 128 -15.44 -0.17 0.76
CA MET A 128 -14.15 -0.68 0.31
C MET A 128 -14.18 -0.81 -1.21
N ILE A 129 -13.24 -0.14 -1.88
CA ILE A 129 -13.17 -0.04 -3.33
C ILE A 129 -11.83 -0.62 -3.78
N VAL A 130 -11.87 -1.61 -4.67
CA VAL A 130 -10.67 -2.29 -5.15
C VAL A 130 -10.12 -1.59 -6.39
N PHE A 131 -8.84 -1.24 -6.34
CA PHE A 131 -8.02 -0.94 -7.51
C PHE A 131 -7.30 -2.22 -7.95
N ASP A 132 -7.52 -2.63 -9.19
CA ASP A 132 -6.88 -3.79 -9.80
C ASP A 132 -5.56 -3.37 -10.45
N ILE A 133 -4.43 -3.81 -9.88
CA ILE A 133 -3.09 -3.42 -10.34
C ILE A 133 -2.70 -4.06 -11.68
N VAL A 134 -3.38 -5.12 -12.10
CA VAL A 134 -3.14 -5.78 -13.39
C VAL A 134 -3.92 -5.05 -14.48
N MET A 135 -5.19 -4.76 -14.21
CA MET A 135 -6.06 -4.02 -15.14
C MET A 135 -5.86 -2.50 -15.07
N LEU A 136 -5.03 -2.02 -14.15
CA LEU A 136 -4.79 -0.60 -13.86
C LEU A 136 -6.10 0.19 -13.73
N SER A 137 -7.09 -0.38 -13.06
CA SER A 137 -8.43 0.20 -13.00
C SER A 137 -9.16 -0.08 -11.71
N ILE A 138 -10.03 0.85 -11.33
CA ILE A 138 -10.97 0.67 -10.24
C ILE A 138 -12.09 -0.27 -10.70
N ARG A 139 -12.42 -1.27 -9.89
CA ARG A 139 -13.57 -2.15 -10.13
C ARG A 139 -14.87 -1.38 -9.90
N GLY A 140 -15.56 -1.06 -10.99
CA GLY A 140 -16.80 -0.27 -11.00
C GLY A 140 -16.59 1.20 -11.42
N ASP A 141 -17.67 1.98 -11.37
CA ASP A 141 -17.65 3.40 -11.72
C ASP A 141 -17.27 4.26 -10.52
N LEU A 142 -16.08 4.88 -10.56
CA LEU A 142 -15.53 5.66 -9.45
C LEU A 142 -16.48 6.78 -9.00
N LYS A 143 -17.09 7.49 -9.96
CA LYS A 143 -17.99 8.59 -9.67
C LYS A 143 -19.18 8.10 -8.86
N SER A 144 -19.91 7.11 -9.39
CA SER A 144 -21.08 6.54 -8.74
C SER A 144 -20.75 5.95 -7.37
N LEU A 145 -19.62 5.24 -7.27
CA LEU A 145 -19.16 4.66 -5.99
C LEU A 145 -19.00 5.75 -4.93
N LEU A 146 -18.34 6.86 -5.25
CA LEU A 146 -18.04 7.92 -4.29
C LEU A 146 -19.20 8.90 -4.05
N THR A 147 -20.03 9.19 -5.05
CA THR A 147 -21.18 10.08 -4.89
C THR A 147 -22.30 9.43 -4.08
N ASN A 148 -22.47 8.11 -4.22
CA ASN A 148 -23.49 7.34 -3.51
C ASN A 148 -23.04 6.92 -2.10
N ALA A 149 -21.76 7.09 -1.77
CA ALA A 149 -21.25 6.83 -0.43
C ALA A 149 -21.86 7.80 0.61
N ALA A 150 -22.01 7.35 1.85
CA ALA A 150 -22.49 8.18 2.96
C ALA A 150 -21.46 9.22 3.44
N THR A 151 -20.23 9.14 2.94
CA THR A 151 -19.09 9.99 3.30
C THR A 151 -18.47 10.63 2.06
N ARG A 152 -17.71 11.69 2.28
CA ARG A 152 -16.89 12.36 1.26
C ARG A 152 -15.40 12.32 1.59
N ILE A 153 -15.03 11.55 2.61
CA ILE A 153 -13.63 11.32 2.97
C ILE A 153 -13.19 10.02 2.30
N VAL A 154 -12.17 10.14 1.48
CA VAL A 154 -11.61 9.02 0.71
C VAL A 154 -10.19 8.79 1.18
N VAL A 155 -9.92 7.58 1.66
CA VAL A 155 -8.57 7.13 1.99
C VAL A 155 -8.06 6.32 0.81
N LEU A 156 -6.99 6.78 0.18
CA LEU A 156 -6.36 6.10 -0.94
C LEU A 156 -5.12 5.36 -0.43
N TRP A 157 -5.19 4.03 -0.39
CA TRP A 157 -4.16 3.13 0.11
C TRP A 157 -3.59 2.25 -1.02
N VAL A 158 -2.77 2.87 -1.86
CA VAL A 158 -2.15 2.24 -3.03
C VAL A 158 -0.68 2.65 -3.11
N ASP A 159 0.10 1.92 -3.91
CA ASP A 159 1.46 2.30 -4.19
C ASP A 159 1.52 3.68 -4.88
N SER A 160 2.59 4.41 -4.60
CA SER A 160 2.89 5.71 -5.23
C SER A 160 2.82 5.67 -6.76
N ILE A 161 3.16 4.55 -7.41
CA ILE A 161 3.13 4.42 -8.86
C ILE A 161 1.71 4.46 -9.45
N TYR A 162 0.69 4.03 -8.69
CA TYR A 162 -0.70 3.99 -9.13
C TYR A 162 -1.49 5.22 -8.70
N THR A 163 -0.98 5.95 -7.71
CA THR A 163 -1.67 7.11 -7.13
C THR A 163 -2.02 8.18 -8.18
N PRO A 164 -1.11 8.60 -9.09
CA PRO A 164 -1.44 9.60 -10.11
C PRO A 164 -2.59 9.20 -11.03
N LEU A 165 -2.62 7.93 -11.46
CA LEU A 165 -3.66 7.40 -12.33
C LEU A 165 -5.04 7.49 -11.69
N ILE A 166 -5.14 7.10 -10.41
CA ILE A 166 -6.41 7.11 -9.67
C ILE A 166 -6.89 8.54 -9.42
N LEU A 167 -5.97 9.44 -9.04
CA LEU A 167 -6.31 10.84 -8.80
C LEU A 167 -6.69 11.57 -10.09
N GLN A 168 -6.06 11.25 -11.23
CA GLN A 168 -6.49 11.77 -12.53
C GLN A 168 -7.93 11.33 -12.84
N LYS A 169 -8.25 10.05 -12.64
CA LYS A 169 -9.62 9.55 -12.81
C LYS A 169 -10.61 10.24 -11.87
N ALA A 170 -10.20 10.56 -10.63
CA ALA A 170 -11.01 11.28 -9.67
C ALA A 170 -11.26 12.75 -10.09
N LEU A 171 -10.25 13.41 -10.66
CA LEU A 171 -10.36 14.75 -11.27
C LEU A 171 -11.35 14.73 -12.44
N ASP A 172 -11.17 13.83 -13.40
CA ASP A 172 -12.04 13.71 -14.58
C ASP A 172 -13.50 13.39 -14.19
N SER A 173 -13.68 12.71 -13.06
CA SER A 173 -14.99 12.34 -12.52
C SER A 173 -15.63 13.42 -11.63
N ASN A 174 -14.95 14.55 -11.38
CA ASN A 174 -15.36 15.61 -10.44
C ASN A 174 -15.66 15.08 -9.02
N VAL A 175 -14.85 14.14 -8.53
CA VAL A 175 -14.95 13.59 -7.16
C VAL A 175 -13.75 13.99 -6.30
N VAL A 176 -13.24 15.19 -6.57
CA VAL A 176 -12.19 15.91 -5.84
C VAL A 176 -12.69 17.33 -5.52
N GLY A 177 -11.84 18.18 -4.92
CA GLY A 177 -12.17 19.58 -4.69
C GLY A 177 -13.00 19.82 -3.42
N PRO A 178 -13.77 20.92 -3.32
CA PRO A 178 -14.27 21.43 -2.03
C PRO A 178 -15.22 20.48 -1.29
N TYR A 179 -15.79 19.50 -1.98
CA TYR A 179 -16.74 18.55 -1.41
C TYR A 179 -16.12 17.22 -0.99
N PHE A 180 -14.88 16.93 -1.39
CA PHE A 180 -14.20 15.67 -1.09
C PHE A 180 -12.87 15.92 -0.37
N THR A 181 -12.60 15.14 0.66
CA THR A 181 -11.29 15.11 1.32
C THR A 181 -10.59 13.82 0.96
N TRP A 182 -9.44 13.92 0.30
CA TRP A 182 -8.60 12.78 -0.05
C TRP A 182 -7.40 12.70 0.89
N ILE A 183 -7.21 11.53 1.50
CA ILE A 183 -6.07 11.21 2.36
C ILE A 183 -5.27 10.13 1.64
N LEU A 184 -4.00 10.39 1.37
CA LEU A 184 -3.13 9.49 0.61
C LEU A 184 -2.20 8.73 1.54
N SER A 185 -1.92 7.45 1.23
CA SER A 185 -0.88 6.68 1.91
C SER A 185 0.52 7.26 1.70
N ASN A 186 0.77 7.83 0.51
CA ASN A 186 2.09 8.27 0.05
C ASN A 186 2.04 9.69 -0.53
N SER A 187 3.20 10.36 -0.57
CA SER A 187 3.33 11.67 -1.23
C SER A 187 3.16 11.55 -2.75
N ILE A 188 2.60 12.60 -3.36
CA ILE A 188 2.47 12.72 -4.82
C ILE A 188 3.30 13.90 -5.34
N SER A 189 3.83 13.75 -6.56
CA SER A 189 4.36 14.90 -7.30
C SER A 189 3.20 15.66 -7.94
N LEU A 190 3.03 16.93 -7.60
CA LEU A 190 2.00 17.78 -8.23
C LEU A 190 2.25 17.98 -9.72
N ASN A 191 3.49 17.79 -10.20
CA ASN A 191 3.81 17.81 -11.62
C ASN A 191 3.05 16.75 -12.42
N SER A 192 2.61 15.67 -11.76
CA SER A 192 1.76 14.64 -12.38
C SER A 192 0.39 15.17 -12.82
N PHE A 193 -0.04 16.35 -12.36
CA PHE A 193 -1.34 16.94 -12.65
C PHE A 193 -1.24 18.26 -13.44
N ASN A 194 -0.05 18.66 -13.88
CA ASN A 194 0.21 19.95 -14.56
C ASN A 194 -0.24 20.02 -16.03
N GLN A 195 -1.20 19.19 -16.45
CA GLN A 195 -1.92 19.40 -17.72
C GLN A 195 -3.14 20.28 -17.46
N THR A 196 -2.90 21.53 -17.05
CA THR A 196 -3.95 22.53 -16.91
C THR A 196 -4.46 22.98 -18.27
N PHE A 197 -5.60 22.42 -18.70
CA PHE A 197 -6.58 23.16 -19.49
C PHE A 197 -7.80 23.38 -18.58
N TYR A 198 -7.81 24.52 -17.89
CA TYR A 198 -9.06 25.11 -17.42
C TYR A 198 -9.55 26.02 -18.56
N PRO A 199 -10.52 25.63 -19.40
CA PRO A 199 -11.17 26.59 -20.27
C PRO A 199 -11.84 27.62 -19.37
N ASN A 200 -11.48 28.88 -19.59
CA ASN A 200 -11.89 30.05 -18.81
C ASN A 200 -13.40 30.03 -18.49
N LEU A 201 -13.72 30.26 -17.21
CA LEU A 201 -15.03 30.75 -16.77
C LEU A 201 -15.28 32.17 -17.29
#